data_AF-A0A2T1DII2-F1
#
_entry.id   AF-A0A2T1DII2-F1
#
_cell.length_a   1.000
_cell.length_b   1.000
_cell.length_c   1.000
_cell.angle_alpha   90.00
_cell.angle_beta   90.00
_cell.angle_gamma   90.00
#
_symmetry.space_group_name_H-M   'P 1'
#
loop_
_entity.id
_entity.type
_entity.pdbx_description
1 polymer ?
#
loop_
_entity_poly.entity_id
_entity_poly.type
_entity_poly.pdbx_seq_one_letter_code
_entity_poly.pdbx_strand_id
1 'polypeptide(L)'
;MIGNGFEVINQRFRHFQRVIFRNSSILNFLYHNELALSFCWGSGGGNISASRVSFDYIGIWLHGGVKCLLNRHRSLVIVVDNRAAEIAKDTNLPTVARDDFEQITHWIETPTPTQITLNLDAIEQWRSQFRRFKA
;
A
#
# COMPACT_ATOMS: atom_id res chain seq x y z
N MET A 1 -6.50 -19.62 9.67
CA MET A 1 -6.39 -20.11 8.28
C MET A 1 -6.62 -18.94 7.32
N ILE A 2 -5.56 -18.35 6.74
CA ILE A 2 -5.63 -17.16 5.85
C ILE A 2 -5.26 -17.53 4.39
N GLY A 3 -5.12 -18.84 4.10
CA GLY A 3 -4.42 -19.36 2.92
C GLY A 3 -5.10 -19.20 1.55
N ASN A 4 -6.40 -19.45 1.42
CA ASN A 4 -6.96 -19.69 0.07
C ASN A 4 -7.31 -18.44 -0.75
N GLY A 5 -7.79 -17.35 -0.14
CA GLY A 5 -8.30 -16.22 -0.93
C GLY A 5 -7.21 -15.37 -1.63
N PHE A 6 -5.98 -15.34 -1.10
CA PHE A 6 -4.90 -14.53 -1.68
C PHE A 6 -4.17 -15.25 -2.81
N GLU A 7 -4.08 -16.58 -2.71
CA GLU A 7 -3.61 -17.42 -3.80
C GLU A 7 -4.45 -17.17 -5.07
N VAL A 8 -5.78 -17.08 -4.91
CA VAL A 8 -6.73 -16.79 -5.99
C VAL A 8 -6.52 -15.40 -6.57
N ILE A 9 -6.34 -14.36 -5.74
CA ILE A 9 -6.04 -12.99 -6.20
C ILE A 9 -4.73 -13.00 -7.01
N ASN A 10 -3.66 -13.58 -6.44
CA ASN A 10 -2.38 -13.66 -7.11
C ASN A 10 -2.51 -14.35 -8.46
N GLN A 11 -3.09 -15.56 -8.50
CA GLN A 11 -3.29 -16.33 -9.73
C GLN A 11 -4.09 -15.56 -10.79
N ARG A 12 -5.18 -14.91 -10.37
CA ARG A 12 -6.12 -14.21 -11.27
C ARG A 12 -5.52 -12.95 -11.90
N PHE A 13 -4.61 -12.27 -11.20
CA PHE A 13 -4.04 -11.01 -11.65
C PHE A 13 -2.58 -11.11 -12.11
N ARG A 14 -1.99 -12.32 -12.21
CA ARG A 14 -0.60 -12.51 -12.71
C ARG A 14 -0.37 -11.96 -14.12
N HIS A 15 -1.43 -11.79 -14.91
CA HIS A 15 -1.35 -11.30 -16.28
C HIS A 15 -1.04 -9.80 -16.35
N PHE A 16 -1.27 -9.05 -15.26
CA PHE A 16 -0.95 -7.63 -15.19
C PHE A 16 0.53 -7.42 -14.91
N GLN A 17 1.30 -7.07 -15.94
CA GLN A 17 2.76 -6.93 -15.87
C GLN A 17 3.28 -5.83 -14.93
N ARG A 18 2.40 -4.99 -14.37
CA ARG A 18 2.76 -3.81 -13.56
C ARG A 18 2.17 -3.84 -12.15
N VAL A 19 1.60 -4.96 -11.70
CA VAL A 19 0.94 -5.05 -10.39
C VAL A 19 1.74 -5.92 -9.42
N ILE A 20 2.06 -5.37 -8.25
CA ILE A 20 2.71 -6.12 -7.16
C ILE A 20 1.68 -6.49 -6.10
N PHE A 21 1.45 -7.79 -5.93
CA PHE A 21 0.59 -8.33 -4.88
C PHE A 21 1.36 -8.79 -3.64
N ARG A 22 0.88 -8.45 -2.44
CA ARG A 22 1.49 -8.87 -1.15
C ARG A 22 0.48 -9.57 -0.24
N ASN A 23 0.84 -10.74 0.30
CA ASN A 23 0.07 -11.57 1.25
C ASN A 23 0.85 -11.79 2.57
N SER A 24 0.15 -12.11 3.66
CA SER A 24 0.63 -12.32 5.03
C SER A 24 1.49 -13.58 5.27
N SER A 25 1.50 -14.56 4.37
CA SER A 25 2.25 -15.82 4.59
C SER A 25 3.78 -15.68 4.49
N ILE A 26 4.29 -14.48 4.17
CA ILE A 26 5.70 -14.13 4.36
C ILE A 26 5.81 -13.24 5.61
N LEU A 27 5.79 -13.89 6.76
CA LEU A 27 6.34 -13.34 7.99
C LEU A 27 7.76 -13.93 8.14
N ASN A 28 8.75 -13.02 8.24
CA ASN A 28 10.19 -13.20 8.45
C ASN A 28 11.15 -13.27 7.26
N PHE A 29 10.83 -13.84 6.09
CA PHE A 29 11.89 -13.94 5.05
C PHE A 29 12.22 -12.59 4.36
N LEU A 30 11.30 -11.62 4.38
CA LEU A 30 11.46 -10.32 3.69
C LEU A 30 11.51 -9.10 4.64
N TYR A 31 11.55 -9.33 5.96
CA TYR A 31 11.99 -8.30 6.91
C TYR A 31 13.52 -8.26 7.02
N HIS A 32 14.21 -9.36 6.64
CA HIS A 32 15.67 -9.47 6.69
C HIS A 32 16.37 -9.72 5.35
N ASN A 33 15.66 -10.04 4.26
CA ASN A 33 16.27 -10.09 2.93
C ASN A 33 15.55 -9.20 1.91
N GLU A 34 16.38 -8.42 1.25
CA GLU A 34 16.21 -7.35 0.28
C GLU A 34 15.35 -7.69 -0.96
N LEU A 35 14.16 -8.26 -0.85
CA LEU A 35 13.37 -8.64 -2.05
C LEU A 35 11.91 -8.17 -2.04
N ALA A 36 11.43 -7.59 -0.94
CA ALA A 36 10.21 -6.76 -0.98
C ALA A 36 10.48 -5.26 -0.99
N LEU A 37 11.57 -4.86 -0.34
CA LEU A 37 12.02 -3.48 -0.27
C LEU A 37 13.01 -3.12 -1.37
N SER A 38 13.62 -4.08 -2.09
CA SER A 38 14.58 -3.80 -3.16
C SER A 38 14.01 -2.99 -4.34
N PHE A 39 12.69 -2.97 -4.51
CA PHE A 39 12.06 -2.13 -5.53
C PHE A 39 11.80 -0.68 -5.09
N CYS A 40 11.73 -0.43 -3.77
CA CYS A 40 11.56 0.91 -3.20
C CYS A 40 12.80 1.44 -2.45
N TRP A 41 13.84 0.62 -2.30
CA TRP A 41 15.18 0.95 -1.85
C TRP A 41 16.12 0.03 -2.62
N GLY A 42 16.86 0.57 -3.59
CA GLY A 42 17.79 -0.22 -4.39
C GLY A 42 18.83 -0.92 -3.51
N SER A 43 18.91 -2.24 -3.63
CA SER A 43 19.98 -3.01 -3.00
C SER A 43 21.04 -3.34 -4.05
N GLY A 44 22.12 -2.58 -4.00
CA GLY A 44 23.32 -2.80 -4.80
C GLY A 44 24.04 -1.49 -5.11
N GLY A 45 24.93 -1.05 -4.21
CA GLY A 45 26.14 -0.26 -4.49
C GLY A 45 26.08 0.83 -5.57
N GLY A 46 24.94 1.48 -5.73
CA GLY A 46 24.69 2.47 -6.77
C GLY A 46 23.57 3.37 -6.27
N ASN A 47 23.80 4.67 -6.32
CA ASN A 47 22.82 5.69 -5.95
C ASN A 47 21.55 5.56 -6.80
N ILE A 48 20.59 4.72 -6.40
CA ILE A 48 19.28 4.65 -7.04
C ILE A 48 18.40 5.73 -6.42
N SER A 49 18.68 6.95 -6.87
CA SER A 49 17.76 8.08 -6.87
C SER A 49 16.67 7.93 -7.98
N ALA A 50 16.64 6.81 -8.73
CA ALA A 50 15.91 6.77 -10.00
C ALA A 50 15.57 5.35 -10.54
N SER A 51 14.88 4.47 -9.82
CA SER A 51 14.26 3.32 -10.50
C SER A 51 13.01 3.81 -11.26
N ARG A 52 13.19 4.07 -12.57
CA ARG A 52 12.17 4.51 -13.55
C ARG A 52 10.97 3.56 -13.75
N VAL A 53 10.81 2.52 -12.93
CA VAL A 53 9.78 1.49 -13.14
C VAL A 53 8.53 1.86 -12.37
N SER A 54 7.53 2.35 -13.10
CA SER A 54 6.20 2.64 -12.56
C SER A 54 5.39 1.35 -12.45
N PHE A 55 5.06 0.99 -11.21
CA PHE A 55 4.17 -0.13 -10.85
C PHE A 55 3.01 0.35 -9.97
N ASP A 56 1.98 -0.50 -9.89
CA ASP A 56 0.82 -0.34 -9.03
C ASP A 56 0.89 -1.36 -7.87
N TYR A 57 0.68 -0.87 -6.65
CA TYR A 57 0.63 -1.71 -5.45
C TYR A 57 -0.78 -2.17 -5.18
N ILE A 58 -0.98 -3.49 -4.97
CA ILE A 58 -2.23 -4.02 -4.43
C ILE A 58 -1.91 -4.99 -3.29
N GLY A 59 -2.35 -4.69 -2.07
CA GLY A 59 -1.97 -5.55 -0.95
C GLY A 59 -2.63 -5.23 0.37
N ILE A 60 -2.44 -6.11 1.34
CA ILE A 60 -3.08 -6.03 2.67
C ILE A 60 -2.35 -5.14 3.67
N TRP A 61 -1.13 -4.72 3.36
CA TRP A 61 -0.33 -3.94 4.30
C TRP A 61 -0.62 -2.46 4.08
N LEU A 62 -1.47 -1.90 4.95
CA LEU A 62 -1.79 -0.48 4.99
C LEU A 62 -0.53 0.41 4.87
N HIS A 63 0.48 0.14 5.69
CA HIS A 63 1.73 0.92 5.67
C HIS A 63 2.51 0.78 4.35
N GLY A 64 2.45 -0.39 3.70
CA GLY A 64 3.03 -0.62 2.38
C GLY A 64 2.35 0.24 1.33
N GLY A 65 1.01 0.28 1.37
CA GLY A 65 0.24 1.12 0.45
C GLY A 65 0.51 2.61 0.60
N VAL A 66 0.51 3.12 1.84
CA VAL A 66 0.85 4.52 2.13
C VAL A 66 2.27 4.86 1.66
N LYS A 67 3.25 3.97 1.87
CA LYS A 67 4.62 4.17 1.40
C LYS A 67 4.71 4.24 -0.13
N CYS A 68 3.94 3.43 -0.85
CA CYS A 68 3.85 3.51 -2.31
C CYS A 68 3.31 4.87 -2.77
N LEU A 69 2.24 5.36 -2.13
CA LEU A 69 1.67 6.69 -2.43
C LEU A 69 2.70 7.82 -2.22
N LEU A 70 3.47 7.78 -1.13
CA LEU A 70 4.55 8.75 -0.86
C LEU A 70 5.64 8.74 -1.94
N ASN A 71 5.85 7.60 -2.61
CA ASN A 71 6.78 7.45 -3.73
C ASN A 71 6.12 7.64 -5.10
N ARG A 72 4.92 8.23 -5.16
CA ARG A 72 4.16 8.50 -6.40
C ARG A 72 3.78 7.24 -7.19
N HIS A 73 3.65 6.11 -6.51
CA HIS A 73 3.06 4.89 -7.07
C HIS A 73 1.58 4.82 -6.69
N ARG A 74 0.75 4.32 -7.62
CA ARG A 74 -0.65 4.04 -7.31
C ARG A 74 -0.72 2.89 -6.32
N SER A 75 -1.69 2.95 -5.42
CA SER A 75 -1.83 1.97 -4.37
C SER A 75 -3.30 1.67 -4.10
N LEU A 76 -3.63 0.39 -3.98
CA LEU A 76 -4.92 -0.12 -3.54
C LEU A 76 -4.70 -1.05 -2.35
N VAL A 77 -5.30 -0.72 -1.20
CA VAL A 77 -5.17 -1.53 0.01
C VAL A 77 -6.36 -2.47 0.15
N ILE A 78 -6.10 -3.78 0.20
CA ILE A 78 -7.14 -4.77 0.44
C ILE A 78 -7.51 -4.76 1.93
N VAL A 79 -8.78 -4.53 2.21
CA VAL A 79 -9.32 -4.46 3.58
C VAL A 79 -9.36 -5.87 4.16
N VAL A 80 -8.52 -6.11 5.17
CA VAL A 80 -8.50 -7.34 5.98
C VAL A 80 -8.83 -7.09 7.45
N ASP A 81 -8.84 -5.82 7.85
CA ASP A 81 -9.22 -5.36 9.18
C ASP A 81 -9.80 -3.93 9.12
N ASN A 82 -10.33 -3.46 10.25
CA ASN A 82 -10.97 -2.16 10.32
C ASN A 82 -10.00 -0.98 10.12
N ARG A 83 -8.68 -1.16 10.29
CA ARG A 83 -7.74 -0.02 10.26
C ARG A 83 -7.68 0.62 8.87
N ALA A 84 -7.58 -0.22 7.84
CA ALA A 84 -7.60 0.27 6.46
C ALA A 84 -8.95 0.93 6.12
N ALA A 85 -10.06 0.32 6.57
CA ALA A 85 -11.40 0.83 6.33
C ALA A 85 -11.66 2.19 7.01
N GLU A 86 -11.30 2.34 8.29
CA GLU A 86 -11.48 3.59 9.03
C GLU A 86 -10.59 4.70 8.46
N ILE A 87 -9.32 4.41 8.17
CA ILE A 87 -8.43 5.40 7.54
C ILE A 87 -8.95 5.82 6.17
N ALA A 88 -9.49 4.90 5.37
CA ALA A 88 -10.06 5.24 4.07
C ALA A 88 -11.26 6.20 4.17
N LYS A 89 -12.12 6.03 5.18
CA LYS A 89 -13.27 6.94 5.41
C LYS A 89 -12.82 8.37 5.66
N ASP A 90 -11.75 8.56 6.44
CA ASP A 90 -11.27 9.89 6.82
C ASP A 90 -10.33 10.50 5.79
N THR A 91 -9.63 9.67 5.01
CA THR A 91 -8.51 10.12 4.16
C THR A 91 -8.67 9.90 2.67
N ASN A 92 -9.75 9.24 2.23
CA ASN A 92 -9.93 8.81 0.85
C ASN A 92 -8.80 7.89 0.34
N LEU A 93 -8.16 7.15 1.25
CA LEU A 93 -7.18 6.12 0.89
C LEU A 93 -7.87 5.04 0.03
N PRO A 94 -7.36 4.72 -1.18
CA PRO A 94 -7.96 3.68 -2.00
C PRO A 94 -7.92 2.33 -1.30
N THR A 95 -9.11 1.77 -1.05
CA THR A 95 -9.28 0.47 -0.42
C THR A 95 -10.32 -0.34 -1.17
N VAL A 96 -10.25 -1.66 -1.04
CA VAL A 96 -11.18 -2.61 -1.69
C VAL A 96 -11.41 -3.82 -0.79
N ALA A 97 -12.61 -4.40 -0.84
CA ALA A 97 -12.89 -5.66 -0.19
C ALA A 97 -12.10 -6.80 -0.84
N ARG A 98 -11.70 -7.81 -0.05
CA ARG A 98 -10.85 -8.91 -0.52
C ARG A 98 -11.50 -9.75 -1.63
N ASP A 99 -12.81 -9.84 -1.63
CA ASP A 99 -13.64 -10.63 -2.53
C ASP A 99 -14.22 -9.82 -3.69
N ASP A 100 -14.03 -8.50 -3.72
CA ASP A 100 -14.49 -7.63 -4.79
C ASP A 100 -13.49 -7.59 -5.96
N PHE A 101 -13.42 -8.72 -6.67
CA PHE A 101 -12.53 -8.87 -7.83
C PHE A 101 -12.89 -7.92 -8.98
N GLU A 102 -14.16 -7.54 -9.11
CA GLU A 102 -14.63 -6.62 -10.15
C GLU A 102 -14.05 -5.23 -9.91
N GLN A 103 -14.16 -4.70 -8.69
CA GLN A 103 -13.57 -3.41 -8.33
C GLN A 103 -12.05 -3.41 -8.43
N ILE A 104 -11.37 -4.51 -8.05
CA ILE A 104 -9.92 -4.63 -8.25
C ILE A 104 -9.56 -4.52 -9.74
N THR A 105 -10.28 -5.25 -10.59
CA THR A 105 -10.06 -5.22 -12.05
C THR A 105 -10.31 -3.83 -12.61
N HIS A 106 -11.45 -3.22 -12.26
CA HIS A 106 -11.81 -1.88 -12.68
C HIS A 106 -10.78 -0.83 -12.26
N TRP A 107 -10.26 -0.92 -11.03
CA TRP A 107 -9.21 -0.02 -10.54
C TRP A 107 -7.91 -0.19 -11.33
N ILE A 108 -7.51 -1.40 -11.69
CA ILE A 108 -6.30 -1.64 -12.49
C ILE A 108 -6.46 -1.04 -13.89
N GLU A 109 -7.60 -1.30 -14.54
CA GLU A 109 -7.86 -0.93 -15.94
C GLU A 109 -8.22 0.55 -16.12
N THR A 110 -8.74 1.20 -15.08
CA THR A 110 -9.20 2.60 -15.11
C THR A 110 -8.34 3.46 -14.17
N PRO A 111 -7.13 3.86 -14.60
CA PRO A 111 -6.22 4.64 -13.77
C PRO A 111 -6.78 6.03 -13.47
N THR A 112 -7.23 6.23 -12.24
CA THR A 112 -7.67 7.53 -11.72
C THR A 112 -6.64 8.13 -10.75
N PRO A 113 -6.46 9.46 -10.74
CA PRO A 113 -5.61 10.13 -9.76
C PRO A 113 -6.08 9.84 -8.33
N THR A 114 -5.17 9.40 -7.47
CA THR A 114 -5.46 9.23 -6.04
C THR A 114 -5.39 10.59 -5.34
N GLN A 115 -6.52 11.06 -4.83
CA GLN A 115 -6.61 12.28 -4.04
C GLN A 115 -6.76 11.91 -2.56
N ILE A 116 -5.69 12.08 -1.78
CA ILE A 116 -5.74 11.91 -0.32
C ILE A 116 -6.24 13.21 0.31
N THR A 117 -7.13 13.09 1.28
CA THR A 117 -7.63 14.19 2.11
C THR A 117 -7.09 14.01 3.52
N LEU A 118 -6.54 15.06 4.14
CA LEU A 118 -6.08 14.99 5.52
C LEU A 118 -6.70 16.13 6.30
N ASN A 119 -7.25 15.84 7.46
CA ASN A 119 -7.70 16.87 8.40
C ASN A 119 -6.47 17.46 9.12
N LEU A 120 -5.81 18.41 8.46
CA LEU A 120 -4.58 19.03 8.96
C LEU A 120 -4.80 19.78 10.28
N ASP A 121 -5.99 20.34 10.48
CA ASP A 121 -6.35 21.04 11.72
C ASP A 121 -6.42 20.07 12.90
N ALA A 122 -7.10 18.94 12.74
CA ALA A 122 -7.14 17.89 13.76
C ALA A 122 -5.75 17.31 14.05
N ILE A 123 -4.93 17.14 13.01
CA ILE A 123 -3.54 16.69 13.16
C ILE A 123 -2.73 17.71 13.98
N GLU A 124 -2.80 19.00 13.66
CA GLU A 124 -2.05 20.02 14.38
C GLU A 124 -2.57 20.21 15.81
N GLN A 125 -3.88 20.15 16.02
CA GLN A 125 -4.49 20.16 17.35
C GLN A 125 -3.93 19.00 18.20
N TRP A 126 -3.94 17.77 17.67
CA TRP A 126 -3.37 16.61 18.35
C TRP A 126 -1.86 16.78 18.60
N ARG A 127 -1.08 17.30 17.63
CA ARG A 127 0.36 17.51 17.82
C ARG A 127 0.67 18.56 18.88
N SER A 128 -0.15 19.60 18.98
CA SER A 128 0.07 20.74 19.87
C SER A 128 0.10 20.34 21.35
N GLN A 129 -0.62 19.26 21.74
CA GLN A 129 -0.66 18.77 23.12
C GLN A 129 0.72 18.33 23.64
N PHE A 130 1.62 17.91 22.74
CA PHE A 130 2.96 17.45 23.11
C PHE A 130 4.00 18.56 23.16
N ARG A 131 3.66 19.80 22.75
CA ARG A 131 4.61 20.93 22.73
C ARG A 131 5.14 21.29 24.12
N ARG A 132 4.37 21.01 25.18
CA ARG A 132 4.76 21.27 26.58
C ARG A 132 5.78 20.26 27.14
N PHE A 133 6.04 19.16 26.42
CA PHE A 133 6.97 18.10 26.82
C PHE A 133 8.31 18.12 26.08
N LYS A 134 8.66 19.25 25.45
CA LYS A 134 10.03 19.45 24.95
C LYS A 134 10.97 19.68 26.14
N ALA A 135 11.84 18.70 26.40
CA ALA A 135 13.05 18.87 27.22
C ALA A 135 14.05 19.81 26.52
#